data_AF-A0A412KM97-F1
#
_entry.id   AF-A0A412KM97-F1
#
_cell.length_a   1.000
_cell.length_b   1.000
_cell.length_c   1.000
_cell.angle_alpha   90.00
_cell.angle_beta   90.00
_cell.angle_gamma   90.00
#
_symmetry.space_group_name_H-M   'P 1'
#
loop_
_entity.id
_entity.type
_entity.pdbx_description
1 polymer ?
#
loop_
_entity_poly.entity_id
_entity_poly.type
_entity_poly.pdbx_seq_one_letter_code
_entity_poly.pdbx_strand_id
1 'polypeptide(L)'
;MSATVETLDQRIIPYIKNICKRDPFTGKVVTGGIVTVKDSSWFLSWTINRQPQFRTQPKDHCLVWVYALFNDRPGDYIKKPMRDCTGKEICMEWLYYIGVPENQIEELAENSANTVPVMMPYIDAFFMPRNDTDRPKVVHDGAVNFAFIGQFAETARDTIFTTEYSMRTGMEAVYTLLDVDRGVPEVWGSIYDVRDLLNATVKLRDGEALTQMKLGLKEKIAIKKALGFIENTDVEKLLKEYGII
;
A
#
# COMPACT_ATOMS: atom_id res chain seq x y z
N MET A 1 11.40 9.09 -0.62
CA MET A 1 12.61 8.65 -1.35
C MET A 1 12.60 7.14 -1.43
N SER A 2 13.14 6.55 -2.49
CA SER A 2 13.20 5.09 -2.64
C SER A 2 14.60 4.66 -3.08
N ALA A 3 14.90 3.38 -2.92
CA ALA A 3 16.09 2.74 -3.46
C ALA A 3 15.76 1.33 -3.94
N THR A 4 16.52 0.84 -4.91
CA THR A 4 16.55 -0.58 -5.27
C THR A 4 17.89 -1.15 -4.83
N VAL A 5 17.85 -2.15 -3.94
CA VAL A 5 19.00 -2.94 -3.53
C VAL A 5 19.01 -4.22 -4.36
N GLU A 6 20.04 -4.41 -5.15
CA GLU A 6 20.33 -5.65 -5.88
C GLU A 6 21.36 -6.46 -5.09
N THR A 7 21.00 -7.67 -4.65
CA THR A 7 21.98 -8.58 -4.04
C THR A 7 22.86 -9.21 -5.12
N LEU A 8 24.18 -9.16 -4.95
CA LEU A 8 25.18 -9.66 -5.89
C LEU A 8 25.64 -11.09 -5.57
N ASP A 9 25.33 -11.58 -4.37
CA ASP A 9 25.64 -12.94 -3.92
C ASP A 9 24.62 -13.44 -2.88
N GLN A 10 24.88 -14.63 -2.32
CA GLN A 10 23.98 -15.30 -1.38
C GLN A 10 24.12 -14.86 0.08
N ARG A 11 25.03 -13.95 0.44
CA ARG A 11 25.35 -13.63 1.85
C ARG A 11 24.21 -12.88 2.56
N ILE A 12 23.46 -12.05 1.84
CA ILE A 12 22.31 -11.30 2.39
C ILE A 12 21.03 -12.18 2.45
N ILE A 13 20.92 -13.18 1.58
CA ILE A 13 19.71 -13.98 1.37
C ILE A 13 19.20 -14.70 2.63
N PRO A 14 20.06 -15.30 3.50
CA PRO A 14 19.60 -15.93 4.74
C PRO A 14 18.81 -14.99 5.66
N TYR A 15 19.20 -13.72 5.76
CA TYR A 15 18.51 -12.72 6.58
C TYR A 15 17.11 -12.41 6.03
N ILE A 16 17.00 -12.27 4.70
CA ILE A 16 15.72 -12.13 4.00
C ILE A 16 14.82 -13.35 4.26
N LYS A 17 15.34 -14.58 4.05
CA LYS A 17 14.58 -15.82 4.26
C LYS A 17 14.13 -15.97 5.71
N ASN A 18 14.93 -15.52 6.66
CA ASN A 18 14.57 -15.56 8.07
C ASN A 18 13.35 -14.68 8.39
N ILE A 19 13.15 -13.57 7.67
CA ILE A 19 11.98 -12.71 7.86
C ILE A 19 10.79 -13.23 7.05
N CYS A 20 10.96 -13.43 5.74
CA CYS A 20 9.86 -13.73 4.82
C CYS A 20 9.39 -15.19 4.87
N LYS A 21 10.20 -16.10 5.44
CA LYS A 21 9.98 -17.55 5.49
C LYS A 21 9.79 -18.19 4.10
N ARG A 22 10.30 -17.54 3.05
CA ARG A 22 10.18 -17.98 1.65
C ARG A 22 11.48 -17.72 0.90
N ASP A 23 11.74 -18.56 -0.09
CA ASP A 23 12.92 -18.43 -0.95
C ASP A 23 12.65 -17.46 -2.12
N PRO A 24 13.42 -16.35 -2.24
CA PRO A 24 13.21 -15.36 -3.29
C PRO A 24 13.39 -15.90 -4.70
N PHE A 25 14.13 -17.00 -4.89
CA PHE A 25 14.49 -17.53 -6.21
C PHE A 25 13.50 -18.56 -6.78
N THR A 26 12.33 -18.73 -6.16
CA THR A 26 11.33 -19.72 -6.57
C THR A 26 10.39 -19.27 -7.69
N GLY A 27 10.47 -18.01 -8.13
CA GLY A 27 9.49 -17.41 -9.06
C GLY A 27 8.14 -17.10 -8.42
N LYS A 28 7.98 -17.35 -7.12
CA LYS A 28 6.72 -17.16 -6.37
C LYS A 28 6.81 -15.95 -5.46
N VAL A 29 5.74 -15.72 -4.71
CA VAL A 29 5.63 -14.64 -3.74
C VAL A 29 6.76 -14.75 -2.70
N VAL A 30 7.41 -13.63 -2.39
CA VAL A 30 8.46 -13.55 -1.38
C VAL A 30 7.92 -12.86 -0.12
N THR A 31 7.94 -11.53 -0.07
CA THR A 31 7.38 -10.79 1.09
C THR A 31 5.85 -10.74 1.07
N GLY A 32 5.23 -10.74 -0.12
CA GLY A 32 3.77 -10.65 -0.26
C GLY A 32 3.20 -9.24 -0.04
N GLY A 33 4.03 -8.22 -0.28
CA GLY A 33 3.75 -6.83 0.08
C GLY A 33 4.94 -6.22 0.82
N ILE A 34 4.78 -5.02 1.35
CA ILE A 34 5.83 -4.37 2.13
C ILE A 34 5.97 -5.01 3.52
N VAL A 35 7.21 -5.09 4.00
CA VAL A 35 7.56 -5.35 5.40
C VAL A 35 7.98 -4.00 5.98
N THR A 36 7.26 -3.56 7.02
CA THR A 36 7.49 -2.27 7.67
C THR A 36 8.28 -2.46 8.96
N VAL A 37 9.38 -1.71 9.09
CA VAL A 37 10.17 -1.61 10.30
C VAL A 37 9.56 -0.51 11.17
N LYS A 38 8.69 -0.91 12.10
CA LYS A 38 7.82 0.03 12.86
C LYS A 38 8.60 0.98 13.78
N ASP A 39 9.75 0.54 14.26
CA ASP A 39 10.66 1.26 15.16
C ASP A 39 11.76 2.02 14.41
N SER A 40 11.77 1.99 13.07
CA SER A 40 12.73 2.74 12.27
C SER A 40 12.51 4.25 12.37
N SER A 41 13.58 5.00 12.62
CA SER A 41 13.57 6.47 12.58
C SER A 41 13.15 7.04 11.21
N TRP A 42 13.43 6.32 10.12
CA TRP A 42 12.98 6.65 8.75
C TRP A 42 11.56 6.18 8.45
N PHE A 43 10.97 5.39 9.35
CA PHE A 43 9.75 4.61 9.13
C PHE A 43 9.86 3.82 7.81
N LEU A 44 10.99 3.10 7.70
CA LEU A 44 11.41 2.37 6.51
C LEU A 44 10.52 1.16 6.27
N SER A 45 10.26 0.90 4.99
CA SER A 45 9.60 -0.31 4.53
C SER A 45 10.29 -0.86 3.29
N TRP A 46 10.24 -2.18 3.11
CA TRP A 46 10.87 -2.85 1.98
C TRP A 46 10.01 -3.98 1.44
N THR A 47 10.19 -4.35 0.19
CA THR A 47 9.46 -5.45 -0.43
C THR A 47 10.32 -6.21 -1.43
N ILE A 48 10.00 -7.49 -1.58
CA ILE A 48 10.55 -8.34 -2.63
C ILE A 48 9.35 -8.95 -3.35
N ASN A 49 9.15 -8.52 -4.59
CA ASN A 49 8.19 -9.13 -5.50
C ASN A 49 8.72 -10.46 -6.05
N ARG A 50 7.91 -11.14 -6.86
CA ARG A 50 8.33 -12.38 -7.54
C ARG A 50 9.60 -12.11 -8.35
N GLN A 51 10.64 -12.93 -8.17
CA GLN A 51 11.89 -12.79 -8.91
C GLN A 51 11.94 -13.79 -10.08
N PRO A 52 12.53 -13.42 -11.23
CA PRO A 52 13.09 -12.10 -11.53
C PRO A 52 11.98 -11.06 -11.80
N GLN A 53 12.20 -9.82 -11.37
CA GLN A 53 11.29 -8.71 -11.66
C GLN A 53 11.53 -8.15 -13.08
N PHE A 54 12.77 -8.22 -13.57
CA PHE A 54 13.14 -7.84 -14.94
C PHE A 54 13.51 -9.08 -15.75
N ARG A 55 13.09 -9.14 -17.02
CA ARG A 55 13.34 -10.29 -17.91
C ARG A 55 14.83 -10.61 -18.10
N THR A 56 15.69 -9.60 -18.00
CA THR A 56 17.15 -9.69 -18.20
C THR A 56 17.93 -9.73 -16.89
N GLN A 57 17.25 -9.76 -15.74
CA GLN A 57 17.90 -9.88 -14.42
C GLN A 57 18.61 -11.23 -14.30
N PRO A 58 19.86 -11.29 -13.79
CA PRO A 58 20.51 -12.56 -13.44
C PRO A 58 19.68 -13.37 -12.44
N LYS A 59 19.64 -14.70 -12.62
CA LYS A 59 18.71 -15.59 -11.88
C LYS A 59 19.04 -15.73 -10.40
N ASP A 60 20.28 -15.47 -10.03
CA ASP A 60 20.84 -15.52 -8.69
C ASP A 60 20.85 -14.16 -7.99
N HIS A 61 20.39 -13.10 -8.66
CA HIS A 61 20.24 -11.77 -8.08
C HIS A 61 18.83 -11.57 -7.53
N CYS A 62 18.70 -10.92 -6.38
CA CYS A 62 17.42 -10.58 -5.76
C CYS A 62 17.29 -9.06 -5.70
N LEU A 63 16.16 -8.53 -6.19
CA LEU A 63 15.88 -7.09 -6.14
C LEU A 63 14.92 -6.77 -5.00
N VAL A 64 15.40 -5.93 -4.10
CA VAL A 64 14.67 -5.40 -2.96
C VAL A 64 14.34 -3.94 -3.23
N TRP A 65 13.06 -3.58 -3.16
CA TRP A 65 12.66 -2.18 -3.18
C TRP A 65 12.52 -1.68 -1.75
N VAL A 66 13.16 -0.56 -1.44
CA VAL A 66 13.21 0.05 -0.12
C VAL A 66 12.70 1.49 -0.23
N TYR A 67 11.92 1.95 0.73
CA TYR A 67 11.54 3.36 0.85
C TYR A 67 11.42 3.79 2.30
N ALA A 68 11.49 5.10 2.53
CA ALA A 68 11.22 5.74 3.82
C ALA A 68 10.07 6.72 3.70
N LEU A 69 9.22 6.77 4.72
CA LEU A 69 8.20 7.82 4.87
C LEU A 69 8.78 9.10 5.49
N PHE A 70 9.81 9.01 6.32
CA PHE A 70 10.55 10.16 6.84
C PHE A 70 11.97 10.17 6.25
N ASN A 71 12.25 11.09 5.33
CA ASN A 71 13.55 11.19 4.67
C ASN A 71 14.45 12.31 5.23
N ASP A 72 13.97 13.05 6.23
CA ASP A 72 14.57 14.22 6.84
C ASP A 72 15.13 13.95 8.26
N ARG A 73 14.95 12.73 8.78
CA ARG A 73 15.41 12.31 10.11
C ARG A 73 16.67 11.45 10.03
N PRO A 74 17.62 11.58 10.97
CA PRO A 74 18.73 10.63 11.09
C PRO A 74 18.23 9.19 11.22
N GLY A 75 18.94 8.23 10.62
CA GLY A 75 18.69 6.81 10.80
C GLY A 75 19.21 6.27 12.14
N ASP A 76 18.86 5.03 12.43
CA ASP A 76 19.21 4.32 13.65
C ASP A 76 20.60 3.68 13.58
N TYR A 77 21.08 3.30 12.39
CA TYR A 77 22.48 2.89 12.17
C TYR A 77 23.28 4.02 11.49
N ILE A 78 22.80 4.50 10.35
CA ILE A 78 23.35 5.66 9.66
C ILE A 78 22.79 6.95 10.26
N LYS A 79 23.65 7.74 10.89
CA LYS A 79 23.29 8.99 11.60
C LYS A 79 23.03 10.19 10.69
N LYS A 80 22.44 9.95 9.51
CA LYS A 80 22.09 10.97 8.50
C LYS A 80 20.63 10.82 8.04
N PRO A 81 19.98 11.91 7.61
CA PRO A 81 18.75 11.83 6.84
C PRO A 81 18.90 10.95 5.59
N MET A 82 17.91 10.11 5.28
CA MET A 82 17.95 9.22 4.11
C MET A 82 18.24 10.01 2.81
N ARG A 83 17.71 11.24 2.69
CA ARG A 83 17.95 12.11 1.52
C ARG A 83 19.41 12.52 1.31
N ASP A 84 20.22 12.43 2.35
CA ASP A 84 21.66 12.77 2.36
C ASP A 84 22.54 11.49 2.32
N CYS A 85 21.93 10.33 2.11
CA CYS A 85 22.60 9.04 2.05
C CYS A 85 22.91 8.61 0.61
N THR A 86 24.08 7.99 0.44
CA THR A 86 24.41 7.18 -0.73
C THR A 86 23.59 5.90 -0.77
N GLY A 87 23.61 5.19 -1.89
CA GLY A 87 23.01 3.86 -1.99
C GLY A 87 23.57 2.86 -0.97
N LYS A 88 24.90 2.84 -0.79
CA LYS A 88 25.57 2.02 0.21
C LYS A 88 25.02 2.28 1.61
N GLU A 89 24.92 3.54 2.02
CA GLU A 89 24.42 3.91 3.35
C GLU A 89 22.95 3.53 3.55
N ILE A 90 22.11 3.68 2.53
CA ILE A 90 20.71 3.20 2.59
C ILE A 90 20.67 1.67 2.75
N CYS A 91 21.53 0.95 2.04
CA CYS A 91 21.67 -0.50 2.18
C CYS A 91 22.11 -0.86 3.61
N MET A 92 23.11 -0.15 4.17
CA MET A 92 23.60 -0.39 5.52
C MET A 92 22.49 -0.24 6.59
N GLU A 93 21.68 0.81 6.50
CA GLU A 93 20.53 1.00 7.39
C GLU A 93 19.52 -0.15 7.25
N TRP A 94 19.21 -0.57 6.03
CA TRP A 94 18.30 -1.69 5.80
C TRP A 94 18.87 -3.03 6.33
N LEU A 95 20.17 -3.29 6.11
CA LEU A 95 20.86 -4.49 6.60
C LEU A 95 20.82 -4.57 8.13
N TYR A 96 20.97 -3.42 8.81
CA TYR A 96 20.80 -3.32 10.27
C TYR A 96 19.42 -3.84 10.71
N TYR A 97 18.34 -3.37 10.08
CA TYR A 97 16.98 -3.77 10.46
C TYR A 97 16.60 -5.20 10.10
N ILE A 98 17.26 -5.83 9.12
CA ILE A 98 17.05 -7.26 8.84
C ILE A 98 17.92 -8.18 9.71
N GLY A 99 18.68 -7.62 10.66
CA GLY A 99 19.43 -8.36 11.67
C GLY A 99 20.80 -8.84 11.22
N VAL A 100 21.42 -8.19 10.24
CA VAL A 100 22.83 -8.44 9.90
C VAL A 100 23.72 -7.98 11.05
N PRO A 101 24.71 -8.79 11.49
CA PRO A 101 25.67 -8.37 12.51
C PRO A 101 26.38 -7.07 12.11
N GLU A 102 26.44 -6.09 13.03
CA GLU A 102 26.94 -4.74 12.73
C GLU A 102 28.36 -4.71 12.14
N ASN A 103 29.21 -5.66 12.53
CA ASN A 103 30.57 -5.80 12.01
C ASN A 103 30.66 -6.34 10.57
N GLN A 104 29.54 -6.75 9.96
CA GLN A 104 29.45 -7.23 8.58
C GLN A 104 28.67 -6.26 7.68
N ILE A 105 27.90 -5.33 8.24
CA ILE A 105 26.97 -4.47 7.50
C ILE A 105 27.69 -3.70 6.39
N GLU A 106 28.80 -3.02 6.72
CA GLU A 106 29.50 -2.21 5.74
C GLU A 106 30.10 -3.05 4.60
N GLU A 107 30.68 -4.20 4.93
CA GLU A 107 31.27 -5.11 3.94
C GLU A 107 30.21 -5.68 2.99
N LEU A 108 29.06 -6.10 3.53
CA LEU A 108 27.96 -6.63 2.72
C LEU A 108 27.33 -5.53 1.84
N ALA A 109 27.16 -4.32 2.38
CA ALA A 109 26.63 -3.19 1.61
C ALA A 109 27.55 -2.75 0.47
N GLU A 110 28.87 -2.84 0.64
CA GLU A 110 29.87 -2.50 -0.38
C GLU A 110 30.02 -3.60 -1.44
N ASN A 111 30.16 -4.85 -1.01
CA ASN A 111 30.62 -5.94 -1.88
C ASN A 111 29.54 -6.96 -2.27
N SER A 112 28.43 -7.02 -1.53
CA SER A 112 27.35 -8.00 -1.76
C SER A 112 26.07 -7.35 -2.28
N ALA A 113 26.05 -6.03 -2.45
CA ALA A 113 24.89 -5.29 -2.87
C ALA A 113 25.27 -4.15 -3.81
N ASN A 114 24.43 -3.92 -4.82
CA ASN A 114 24.43 -2.71 -5.61
C ASN A 114 23.14 -1.96 -5.33
N THR A 115 23.24 -0.75 -4.76
CA THR A 115 22.05 0.01 -4.33
C THR A 115 21.95 1.32 -5.08
N VAL A 116 20.83 1.50 -5.78
CA VAL A 116 20.56 2.72 -6.56
C VAL A 116 19.44 3.51 -5.88
N PRO A 117 19.73 4.66 -5.27
CA PRO A 117 18.72 5.55 -4.71
C PRO A 117 18.07 6.41 -5.79
N VAL A 118 16.82 6.80 -5.55
CA VAL A 118 16.07 7.74 -6.39
C VAL A 118 15.34 8.76 -5.51
N MET A 119 15.65 10.03 -5.74
CA MET A 119 14.90 11.15 -5.15
C MET A 119 13.76 11.55 -6.09
N MET A 120 12.55 11.64 -5.55
CA MET A 120 11.34 11.97 -6.29
C MET A 120 10.60 13.08 -5.54
N PRO A 121 10.76 14.35 -5.95
CA PRO A 121 10.20 15.50 -5.21
C PRO A 121 8.67 15.53 -5.18
N TYR A 122 8.00 14.81 -6.08
CA TYR A 122 6.54 14.82 -6.25
C TYR A 122 5.89 13.45 -6.04
N ILE A 123 6.58 12.49 -5.42
CA ILE A 123 6.04 11.13 -5.26
C ILE A 123 4.76 11.10 -4.42
N ASP A 124 4.62 12.01 -3.45
CA ASP A 124 3.48 12.17 -2.56
C ASP A 124 2.51 13.28 -3.02
N ALA A 125 2.79 13.94 -4.13
CA ALA A 125 2.03 15.10 -4.59
C ALA A 125 0.53 14.81 -4.81
N PHE A 126 0.18 13.56 -5.12
CA PHE A 126 -1.22 13.16 -5.26
C PHE A 126 -2.02 13.31 -3.96
N PHE A 127 -1.38 13.16 -2.79
CA PHE A 127 -2.04 13.18 -1.49
C PHE A 127 -2.00 14.55 -0.79
N MET A 128 -1.53 15.60 -1.47
CA MET A 128 -1.62 16.95 -0.95
C MET A 128 -3.09 17.32 -0.68
N PRO A 129 -3.40 17.98 0.46
CA PRO A 129 -4.73 18.50 0.71
C PRO A 129 -5.19 19.37 -0.46
N ARG A 130 -6.45 19.19 -0.87
CA ARG A 130 -7.04 19.85 -2.03
C ARG A 130 -8.49 20.24 -1.75
N ASN A 131 -9.01 21.15 -2.57
CA ASN A 131 -10.42 21.49 -2.67
C ASN A 131 -11.05 20.93 -3.98
N ASP A 132 -12.31 21.27 -4.22
CA ASP A 132 -13.12 20.85 -5.37
C ASP A 132 -12.75 21.54 -6.69
N THR A 133 -11.88 22.56 -6.65
CA THR A 133 -11.41 23.32 -7.82
C THR A 133 -9.96 23.02 -8.23
N ASP A 134 -9.17 22.36 -7.38
CA ASP A 134 -7.73 22.14 -7.62
C ASP A 134 -7.43 21.14 -8.74
N ARG A 135 -8.38 20.28 -9.11
CA ARG A 135 -8.24 19.28 -10.19
C ARG A 135 -9.28 19.53 -11.28
N PRO A 136 -8.90 19.55 -12.56
CA PRO A 136 -9.86 19.71 -13.65
C PRO A 136 -10.69 18.43 -13.83
N LYS A 137 -11.98 18.58 -14.17
CA LYS A 137 -12.80 17.46 -14.69
C LYS A 137 -12.08 16.77 -15.86
N VAL A 138 -12.29 15.46 -16.00
CA VAL A 138 -11.73 14.68 -17.13
C VAL A 138 -12.06 15.34 -18.48
N VAL A 139 -13.32 15.68 -18.70
CA VAL A 139 -13.77 16.54 -19.81
C VAL A 139 -14.49 17.74 -19.19
N HIS A 140 -14.01 18.95 -19.46
CA HIS A 140 -14.62 20.16 -18.92
C HIS A 140 -15.92 20.50 -19.66
N ASP A 141 -16.84 21.19 -18.98
CA ASP A 141 -18.10 21.59 -19.60
C ASP A 141 -17.82 22.52 -20.80
N GLY A 142 -18.33 22.16 -21.98
CA GLY A 142 -18.08 22.89 -23.23
C GLY A 142 -16.75 22.54 -23.93
N ALA A 143 -15.95 21.62 -23.40
CA ALA A 143 -14.79 21.10 -24.12
C ALA A 143 -15.24 20.36 -25.40
N VAL A 144 -14.57 20.64 -26.52
CA VAL A 144 -14.92 20.08 -27.84
C VAL A 144 -14.00 18.93 -28.24
N ASN A 145 -12.70 19.07 -27.95
CA ASN A 145 -11.67 18.16 -28.48
C ASN A 145 -10.46 17.98 -27.54
N PHE A 146 -10.63 18.26 -26.24
CA PHE A 146 -9.57 18.08 -25.25
C PHE A 146 -10.10 17.47 -23.95
N ALA A 147 -9.22 16.78 -23.23
CA ALA A 147 -9.49 16.15 -21.95
C ALA A 147 -8.22 16.17 -21.07
N PHE A 148 -8.42 16.09 -19.76
CA PHE A 148 -7.37 15.82 -18.78
C PHE A 148 -7.48 14.37 -18.31
N ILE A 149 -6.37 13.64 -18.32
CA ILE A 149 -6.31 12.23 -17.89
C ILE A 149 -5.23 12.02 -16.83
N GLY A 150 -5.35 10.91 -16.11
CA GLY A 150 -4.41 10.55 -15.04
C GLY A 150 -4.84 11.05 -13.67
N GLN A 151 -3.94 10.88 -12.71
CA GLN A 151 -4.19 11.01 -11.27
C GLN A 151 -4.55 12.42 -10.80
N PHE A 152 -4.23 13.44 -11.60
CA PHE A 152 -4.56 14.84 -11.30
C PHE A 152 -5.83 15.33 -11.99
N ALA A 153 -6.54 14.50 -12.75
CA ALA A 153 -7.89 14.79 -13.21
C ALA A 153 -8.93 14.46 -12.12
N GLU A 154 -10.11 15.07 -12.19
CA GLU A 154 -11.21 14.85 -11.25
C GLU A 154 -12.27 13.92 -11.86
N THR A 155 -12.50 12.80 -11.18
CA THR A 155 -13.66 11.91 -11.36
C THR A 155 -14.14 11.41 -9.99
N ALA A 156 -15.42 11.02 -9.90
CA ALA A 156 -16.10 10.74 -8.64
C ALA A 156 -15.66 9.42 -7.98
N ARG A 157 -15.58 9.42 -6.64
CA ARG A 157 -15.38 8.27 -5.73
C ARG A 157 -14.07 7.48 -5.87
N ASP A 158 -13.43 7.47 -7.03
CA ASP A 158 -12.25 6.63 -7.27
C ASP A 158 -11.00 7.15 -6.55
N THR A 159 -10.02 6.27 -6.37
CA THR A 159 -8.81 6.51 -5.59
C THR A 159 -7.58 6.67 -6.46
N ILE A 160 -6.90 7.80 -6.29
CA ILE A 160 -5.61 8.10 -6.91
C ILE A 160 -4.47 7.24 -6.37
N PHE A 161 -3.27 7.36 -6.95
CA PHE A 161 -2.12 6.47 -6.65
C PHE A 161 -2.41 5.00 -7.05
N THR A 162 -3.33 4.81 -7.99
CA THR A 162 -3.70 3.48 -8.50
C THR A 162 -3.66 3.48 -10.02
N THR A 163 -3.20 2.39 -10.64
CA THR A 163 -3.28 2.29 -12.11
C THR A 163 -4.72 2.39 -12.63
N GLU A 164 -5.69 1.94 -11.82
CA GLU A 164 -7.13 2.01 -12.11
C GLU A 164 -7.58 3.44 -12.42
N TYR A 165 -7.24 4.43 -11.58
CA TYR A 165 -7.64 5.83 -11.81
C TYR A 165 -7.13 6.38 -13.16
N SER A 166 -5.90 6.04 -13.53
CA SER A 166 -5.33 6.41 -14.83
C SER A 166 -6.09 5.77 -16.00
N MET A 167 -6.51 4.50 -15.85
CA MET A 167 -7.30 3.81 -16.87
C MET A 167 -8.73 4.37 -16.95
N ARG A 168 -9.38 4.63 -15.81
CA ARG A 168 -10.72 5.21 -15.71
C ARG A 168 -10.80 6.57 -16.38
N THR A 169 -9.93 7.50 -16.00
CA THR A 169 -9.91 8.85 -16.58
C THR A 169 -9.64 8.81 -18.09
N GLY A 170 -8.79 7.89 -18.56
CA GLY A 170 -8.61 7.63 -19.99
C GLY A 170 -9.88 7.11 -20.67
N MET A 171 -10.59 6.15 -20.05
CA MET A 171 -11.85 5.61 -20.56
C MET A 171 -12.94 6.68 -20.62
N GLU A 172 -13.14 7.43 -19.53
CA GLU A 172 -14.13 8.50 -19.45
C GLU A 172 -13.87 9.59 -20.50
N ALA A 173 -12.61 9.98 -20.70
CA ALA A 173 -12.23 10.96 -21.72
C ALA A 173 -12.60 10.51 -23.13
N VAL A 174 -12.18 9.29 -23.51
CA VAL A 174 -12.46 8.73 -24.84
C VAL A 174 -13.96 8.56 -25.06
N TYR A 175 -14.68 8.04 -24.07
CA TYR A 175 -16.11 7.78 -24.19
C TYR A 175 -16.92 9.07 -24.33
N THR A 176 -16.54 10.11 -23.58
CA THR A 176 -17.23 11.40 -23.62
C THR A 176 -16.95 12.16 -24.92
N LEU A 177 -15.69 12.22 -25.37
CA LEU A 177 -15.33 13.02 -26.55
C LEU A 177 -15.71 12.37 -27.88
N LEU A 178 -15.76 11.04 -27.95
CA LEU A 178 -16.09 10.30 -29.17
C LEU A 178 -17.52 9.76 -29.19
N ASP A 179 -18.34 10.13 -28.21
CA ASP A 179 -19.73 9.68 -28.09
C ASP A 179 -19.87 8.16 -28.19
N VAL A 180 -19.06 7.44 -27.40
CA VAL A 180 -19.07 5.98 -27.38
C VAL A 180 -20.33 5.51 -26.66
N ASP A 181 -21.26 4.90 -27.40
CA ASP A 181 -22.53 4.37 -26.88
C ASP A 181 -22.34 3.08 -26.06
N ARG A 182 -21.66 3.21 -24.92
CA ARG A 182 -21.43 2.13 -23.95
C ARG A 182 -21.17 2.72 -22.56
N GLY A 183 -21.70 2.08 -21.52
CA GLY A 183 -21.44 2.49 -20.14
C GLY A 183 -19.97 2.29 -19.71
N VAL A 184 -19.41 3.29 -19.03
CA VAL A 184 -18.18 3.15 -18.23
C VAL A 184 -18.56 2.50 -16.90
N PRO A 185 -17.86 1.45 -16.43
CA PRO A 185 -18.16 0.82 -15.15
C PRO A 185 -17.96 1.82 -14.01
N GLU A 186 -18.93 1.94 -13.10
CA GLU A 186 -18.75 2.77 -11.91
C GLU A 186 -17.65 2.23 -10.99
N VAL A 187 -17.22 3.05 -10.03
CA VAL A 187 -16.38 2.56 -8.93
C VAL A 187 -17.15 1.52 -8.13
N TRP A 188 -16.49 0.40 -7.80
CA TRP A 188 -17.11 -0.71 -7.07
C TRP A 188 -17.90 -0.19 -5.84
N GLY A 189 -19.17 -0.60 -5.78
CA GLY A 189 -20.15 -0.09 -4.81
C GLY A 189 -20.05 -0.67 -3.41
N SER A 190 -18.90 -1.20 -2.96
CA SER A 190 -18.77 -1.85 -1.64
C SER A 190 -19.22 -0.98 -0.47
N ILE A 191 -19.04 0.34 -0.55
CA ILE A 191 -19.52 1.27 0.49
C ILE A 191 -21.04 1.31 0.63
N TYR A 192 -21.77 0.86 -0.40
CA TYR A 192 -23.23 0.76 -0.40
C TYR A 192 -23.71 -0.68 -0.16
N ASP A 193 -22.81 -1.67 -0.15
CA ASP A 193 -23.14 -3.05 0.15
C ASP A 193 -23.14 -3.28 1.67
N VAL A 194 -24.32 -3.50 2.24
CA VAL A 194 -24.49 -3.74 3.68
C VAL A 194 -23.61 -4.91 4.15
N ARG A 195 -23.36 -5.92 3.31
CA ARG A 195 -22.51 -7.07 3.63
C ARG A 195 -21.06 -6.64 3.86
N ASP A 196 -20.54 -5.79 2.97
CA ASP A 196 -19.19 -5.25 3.09
C ASP A 196 -19.06 -4.35 4.33
N LEU A 197 -20.10 -3.56 4.64
CA LEU A 197 -20.13 -2.73 5.85
C LEU A 197 -20.14 -3.55 7.14
N LEU A 198 -20.90 -4.65 7.19
CA LEU A 198 -20.92 -5.56 8.33
C LEU A 198 -19.56 -6.27 8.47
N ASN A 199 -19.03 -6.83 7.37
CA ASN A 199 -17.71 -7.44 7.37
C ASN A 199 -16.64 -6.46 7.87
N ALA A 200 -16.61 -5.24 7.34
CA ALA A 200 -15.68 -4.20 7.76
C ALA A 200 -15.81 -3.89 9.26
N THR A 201 -17.04 -3.79 9.78
CA THR A 201 -17.29 -3.53 11.21
C THR A 201 -16.66 -4.60 12.11
N VAL A 202 -16.71 -5.88 11.72
CA VAL A 202 -16.09 -6.97 12.47
C VAL A 202 -14.57 -6.96 12.32
N LYS A 203 -14.05 -6.75 11.11
CA LYS A 203 -12.60 -6.71 10.85
C LYS A 203 -11.91 -5.54 11.55
N LEU A 204 -12.56 -4.37 11.63
CA LEU A 204 -12.07 -3.22 12.40
C LEU A 204 -11.99 -3.48 13.91
N ARG A 205 -12.61 -4.57 14.37
CA ARG A 205 -12.66 -4.98 15.78
C ARG A 205 -11.91 -6.29 16.02
N ASP A 206 -10.93 -6.59 15.18
CA ASP A 206 -10.10 -7.80 15.28
C ASP A 206 -10.90 -9.12 15.29
N GLY A 207 -12.10 -9.12 14.70
CA GLY A 207 -12.98 -10.30 14.66
C GLY A 207 -13.99 -10.40 15.80
N GLU A 208 -13.99 -9.47 16.76
CA GLU A 208 -14.87 -9.53 17.93
C GLU A 208 -16.31 -9.08 17.57
N ALA A 209 -17.31 -9.76 18.15
CA ALA A 209 -18.73 -9.46 17.97
C ALA A 209 -19.14 -8.19 18.73
N LEU A 210 -20.20 -7.49 18.30
CA LEU A 210 -20.70 -6.27 18.96
C LEU A 210 -21.06 -6.50 20.42
N THR A 211 -21.50 -7.71 20.76
CA THR A 211 -21.84 -8.13 22.12
C THR A 211 -20.65 -8.09 23.09
N GLN A 212 -19.42 -8.13 22.58
CA GLN A 212 -18.17 -8.07 23.36
C GLN A 212 -17.65 -6.65 23.55
N MET A 213 -18.30 -5.63 22.94
CA MET A 213 -17.89 -4.24 23.14
C MET A 213 -18.03 -3.82 24.61
N LYS A 214 -17.06 -3.03 25.09
CA LYS A 214 -17.14 -2.34 26.38
C LYS A 214 -18.14 -1.19 26.28
N LEU A 215 -19.40 -1.53 26.45
CA LEU A 215 -20.52 -0.61 26.37
C LEU A 215 -21.00 -0.20 27.76
N GLY A 216 -21.46 1.04 27.88
CA GLY A 216 -22.18 1.50 29.07
C GLY A 216 -23.53 0.79 29.22
N LEU A 217 -24.17 0.99 30.37
CA LEU A 217 -25.42 0.30 30.70
C LEU A 217 -26.56 0.67 29.73
N LYS A 218 -26.62 1.94 29.29
CA LYS A 218 -27.65 2.43 28.36
C LYS A 218 -27.50 1.78 26.98
N GLU A 219 -26.27 1.72 26.48
CA GLU A 219 -25.95 1.11 25.19
C GLU A 219 -26.24 -0.40 25.21
N LYS A 220 -25.90 -1.11 26.30
CA LYS A 220 -26.24 -2.54 26.46
C LYS A 220 -27.75 -2.79 26.43
N ILE A 221 -28.55 -1.95 27.11
CA ILE A 221 -30.01 -2.06 27.09
C ILE A 221 -30.55 -1.78 25.68
N ALA A 222 -30.03 -0.76 25.00
CA ALA A 222 -30.42 -0.42 23.63
C ALA A 222 -30.13 -1.56 22.65
N ILE A 223 -28.93 -2.16 22.72
CA ILE A 223 -28.57 -3.33 21.90
C ILE A 223 -29.49 -4.50 22.20
N LYS A 224 -29.72 -4.85 23.48
CA LYS A 224 -30.61 -5.96 23.82
C LYS A 224 -32.02 -5.77 23.26
N LYS A 225 -32.55 -4.54 23.33
CA LYS A 225 -33.86 -4.20 22.75
C LYS A 225 -33.86 -4.29 21.22
N ALA A 226 -32.79 -3.82 20.57
CA ALA A 226 -32.63 -3.91 19.13
C ALA A 226 -32.53 -5.38 18.66
N LEU A 227 -31.76 -6.21 19.36
CA LEU A 227 -31.64 -7.65 19.09
C LEU A 227 -32.98 -8.37 19.23
N GLY A 228 -33.76 -8.05 20.28
CA GLY A 228 -35.12 -8.60 20.43
C GLY A 228 -36.09 -8.11 19.35
N PHE A 229 -35.89 -6.91 18.80
CA PHE A 229 -36.73 -6.39 17.72
C PHE A 229 -36.46 -7.06 16.37
N ILE A 230 -35.20 -7.44 16.11
CA ILE A 230 -34.80 -8.09 14.86
C ILE A 230 -34.83 -9.62 14.95
N GLU A 231 -35.25 -10.21 16.06
CA GLU A 231 -35.29 -11.65 16.28
C GLU A 231 -36.15 -12.36 15.21
N ASN A 232 -35.64 -13.46 14.67
CA ASN A 232 -36.20 -14.26 13.59
C ASN A 232 -36.37 -13.52 12.25
N THR A 233 -35.61 -12.46 12.01
CA THR A 233 -35.60 -11.72 10.73
C THR A 233 -34.37 -12.04 9.87
N ASP A 234 -34.40 -11.65 8.59
CA ASP A 234 -33.23 -11.76 7.72
C ASP A 234 -32.07 -10.84 8.16
N VAL A 235 -32.37 -9.76 8.88
CA VAL A 235 -31.35 -8.92 9.50
C VAL A 235 -30.57 -9.72 10.53
N GLU A 236 -31.24 -10.45 11.42
CA GLU A 236 -30.57 -11.29 12.42
C GLU A 236 -29.70 -12.37 11.76
N LYS A 237 -30.20 -13.03 10.70
CA LYS A 237 -29.42 -14.01 9.94
C LYS A 237 -28.14 -13.40 9.38
N LEU A 238 -28.25 -12.22 8.76
CA LEU A 238 -27.11 -11.52 8.19
C LEU A 238 -26.09 -11.10 9.26
N LEU A 239 -26.57 -10.59 10.42
CA LEU A 239 -25.67 -10.23 11.52
C LEU A 239 -24.93 -11.46 12.08
N LYS A 240 -25.59 -12.62 12.20
CA LYS A 240 -24.96 -13.88 12.60
C LYS A 240 -23.94 -14.38 11.59
N GLU A 241 -24.29 -14.36 10.29
CA GLU A 241 -23.41 -14.79 9.20
C GLU A 241 -22.08 -14.02 9.19
N TYR A 242 -22.15 -12.71 9.43
CA TYR A 242 -20.98 -11.84 9.44
C TYR A 242 -20.27 -11.75 10.80
N GLY A 243 -20.72 -12.49 11.82
CA GLY A 243 -20.10 -12.52 13.16
C GLY A 243 -20.30 -11.23 13.96
N ILE A 244 -21.35 -10.48 13.67
CA ILE A 244 -21.69 -9.25 14.37
C ILE A 244 -22.31 -9.55 15.74
N ILE A 245 -23.10 -10.62 15.83
CA ILE A 245 -23.80 -11.08 17.04
C ILE A 245 -23.63 -12.58 17.25
#